data_AF-A0A1Y1VL05-F1
#
_entry.id   AF-A0A1Y1VL05-F1
#
_cell.length_a   1.000
_cell.length_b   1.000
_cell.length_c   1.000
_cell.angle_alpha   90.00
_cell.angle_beta   90.00
_cell.angle_gamma   90.00
#
_symmetry.space_group_name_H-M   'P 1'
#
loop_
_entity.id
_entity.type
_entity.pdbx_description
1 polymer ?
#
loop_
_entity_poly.entity_id
_entity_poly.type
_entity_poly.pdbx_seq_one_letter_code
_entity_poly.pdbx_strand_id
1 'polypeptide(L)'
;MKFNQAFALTALAASANGYELLRDYAKGFRIGAATNTIHYSNSNYIEAMKSFNYMVAENGCKFVSIQGTKGKFNFNDCDNHLKKAKELGMAFRGHALIWHAMAPQWIEHEDSNTMKQSIINHVTTVLKHYEGKIDAWDVVNEAIDDGSNGNGWKFRNSFLYQKVPDFIDIAFKTAREVSPNTKLFYNDYNTEAIWAKSESVYQFVADMKKRNIPIDGVGLQYHVGINVQPQFNKIDNLISRYCKLGVEVHITELDVSCDDNCNDYDGGEGKQSQVYTNALKACLNNSCCTGFLVWGIGDNDSWRGAENKPLLFDSNYKPKGQYNTILNILKNTPASVLENRAPAENPSFDIEPSSPSVKLDDGWYYIKNTASGKYLSVKDDKGVSGQNVEINSSKRKWKLTNNSDGTVCLTSDLGDLMLDVFGGRGDDGTNIEIYNAHGGDAQKFIIRKTSENNVYVISTKVSDGYKVLDIEKEGKTDGSNICQWENGERGNQTWTFELVSGTGSQNNNNQSSSNQVACWSTGLGYNCCKSCVDVAYIDNDGKWGVENNKWCGIPSNCNTNNNASSCKGAQGYPCCQFSCDVYSTDSDGKWSVENNNWCLIDNSKC
;
A
#
# COMPACT_ATOMS: atom_id res chain seq x y z
N MET A 1 17.11 -36.69 -46.29
CA MET A 1 16.12 -35.77 -46.86
C MET A 1 15.49 -34.97 -45.73
N LYS A 2 15.42 -33.66 -45.95
CA LYS A 2 14.85 -32.55 -45.18
C LYS A 2 13.73 -32.89 -44.18
N PHE A 3 13.86 -32.36 -42.97
CA PHE A 3 12.73 -31.73 -42.26
C PHE A 3 13.24 -30.40 -41.68
N ASN A 4 12.97 -29.31 -42.41
CA ASN A 4 13.13 -27.95 -41.90
C ASN A 4 11.90 -27.64 -41.03
N GLN A 5 12.11 -27.41 -39.73
CA GLN A 5 11.15 -26.69 -38.91
C GLN A 5 11.25 -25.21 -39.30
N ALA A 6 10.17 -24.67 -39.86
CA ALA A 6 10.02 -23.25 -40.08
C ALA A 6 9.77 -22.58 -38.72
N PHE A 7 10.78 -21.87 -38.19
CA PHE A 7 10.54 -20.82 -37.21
C PHE A 7 9.72 -19.73 -37.92
N ALA A 8 8.46 -19.57 -37.50
CA ALA A 8 7.70 -18.38 -37.83
C ALA A 8 8.31 -17.20 -37.05
N LEU A 9 9.25 -16.49 -37.68
CA LEU A 9 9.58 -15.12 -37.27
C LEU A 9 8.31 -14.30 -37.50
N THR A 10 7.56 -14.00 -36.45
CA THR A 10 6.68 -12.84 -36.47
C THR A 10 7.57 -11.61 -36.56
N ALA A 11 7.75 -11.09 -37.76
CA ALA A 11 8.29 -9.76 -37.97
C ALA A 11 7.38 -8.78 -37.22
N LEU A 12 7.88 -8.22 -36.11
CA LEU A 12 7.28 -7.05 -35.47
C LEU A 12 7.21 -5.97 -36.54
N ALA A 13 6.00 -5.58 -36.91
CA ALA A 13 5.78 -4.45 -37.78
C ALA A 13 6.38 -3.23 -37.07
N ALA A 14 7.52 -2.75 -37.55
CA ALA A 14 7.93 -1.38 -37.28
C ALA A 14 6.75 -0.51 -37.73
N SER A 15 6.14 0.21 -36.78
CA SER A 15 5.09 1.17 -37.08
C SER A 15 5.61 2.17 -38.13
N ALA A 16 4.72 2.89 -38.81
CA ALA A 16 5.09 3.97 -39.71
C ALA A 16 5.96 5.07 -39.06
N ASN A 17 6.22 4.98 -37.74
CA ASN A 17 6.85 6.00 -36.90
C ASN A 17 8.34 5.74 -36.63
N GLY A 18 8.89 4.60 -37.05
CA GLY A 18 10.29 4.25 -36.82
C GLY A 18 10.62 3.80 -35.39
N TYR A 19 9.62 3.63 -34.51
CA TYR A 19 9.74 3.03 -33.17
C TYR A 19 8.42 2.35 -32.73
N GLU A 20 8.49 1.49 -31.72
CA GLU A 20 7.31 0.79 -31.15
C GLU A 20 6.58 1.66 -30.13
N LEU A 21 5.25 1.60 -30.07
CA LEU A 21 4.43 2.47 -29.22
C LEU A 21 4.20 1.86 -27.82
N LEU A 22 4.29 2.67 -26.76
CA LEU A 22 4.06 2.20 -25.37
C LEU A 22 2.67 1.56 -25.20
N ARG A 23 1.63 2.19 -25.77
CA ARG A 23 0.24 1.72 -25.68
C ARG A 23 0.01 0.30 -26.19
N ASP A 24 0.81 -0.15 -27.16
CA ASP A 24 0.67 -1.48 -27.77
C ASP A 24 1.05 -2.59 -26.76
N TYR A 25 1.79 -2.23 -25.71
CA TYR A 25 2.23 -3.12 -24.66
C TYR A 25 1.54 -2.88 -23.31
N ALA A 26 0.65 -1.88 -23.22
CA ALA A 26 0.03 -1.49 -21.96
C ALA A 26 -1.13 -2.43 -21.52
N LYS A 27 -1.75 -3.18 -22.45
CA LYS A 27 -2.76 -4.24 -22.17
C LYS A 27 -3.82 -3.86 -21.11
N GLY A 28 -4.39 -2.67 -21.21
CA GLY A 28 -5.42 -2.15 -20.28
C GLY A 28 -4.91 -1.18 -19.22
N PHE A 29 -3.60 -1.18 -18.93
CA PHE A 29 -2.97 -0.17 -18.09
C PHE A 29 -3.02 1.22 -18.77
N ARG A 30 -3.32 2.28 -18.01
CA ARG A 30 -3.34 3.65 -18.53
C ARG A 30 -1.91 4.17 -18.63
N ILE A 31 -1.39 4.28 -19.84
CA ILE A 31 -0.14 4.99 -20.14
C ILE A 31 -0.49 6.29 -20.85
N GLY A 32 -0.24 7.41 -20.19
CA GLY A 32 -0.78 8.70 -20.62
C GLY A 32 0.20 9.85 -20.68
N ALA A 33 -0.29 10.97 -21.21
CA ALA A 33 0.45 12.22 -21.22
C ALA A 33 -0.47 13.44 -21.12
N ALA A 34 0.04 14.52 -20.53
CA ALA A 34 -0.53 15.84 -20.67
C ALA A 34 -0.32 16.36 -22.09
N THR A 35 -1.35 16.99 -22.65
CA THR A 35 -1.28 17.59 -23.98
C THR A 35 -1.78 19.02 -23.99
N ASN A 36 -1.39 19.76 -25.02
CA ASN A 36 -1.73 21.16 -25.20
C ASN A 36 -2.15 21.42 -26.65
N THR A 37 -3.32 22.04 -26.82
CA THR A 37 -3.92 22.30 -28.14
C THR A 37 -3.08 23.20 -29.04
N ILE A 38 -2.18 24.02 -28.48
CA ILE A 38 -1.29 24.88 -29.29
C ILE A 38 -0.38 24.06 -30.22
N HIS A 39 -0.09 22.81 -29.87
CA HIS A 39 0.79 21.94 -30.64
C HIS A 39 0.05 20.99 -31.60
N TYR A 40 -1.28 21.03 -31.66
CA TYR A 40 -2.04 20.06 -32.46
C TYR A 40 -1.88 20.23 -33.98
N SER A 41 -1.32 21.35 -34.44
CA SER A 41 -0.91 21.56 -35.84
C SER A 41 0.45 20.93 -36.16
N ASN A 42 1.23 20.53 -35.16
CA ASN A 42 2.54 19.90 -35.34
C ASN A 42 2.38 18.38 -35.51
N SER A 43 2.61 17.89 -36.72
CA SER A 43 2.51 16.45 -37.04
C SER A 43 3.43 15.57 -36.20
N ASN A 44 4.63 16.04 -35.82
CA ASN A 44 5.56 15.26 -34.99
C ASN A 44 5.04 15.12 -33.55
N TYR A 45 4.42 16.18 -33.02
CA TYR A 45 3.75 16.15 -31.71
C TYR A 45 2.59 15.15 -31.71
N ILE A 46 1.72 15.23 -32.72
CA ILE A 46 0.60 14.28 -32.89
C ILE A 46 1.11 12.85 -33.05
N GLU A 47 2.24 12.64 -33.71
CA GLU A 47 2.83 11.31 -33.87
C GLU A 47 3.34 10.74 -32.53
N ALA A 48 4.06 11.54 -31.75
CA ALA A 48 4.51 11.14 -30.41
C ALA A 48 3.32 10.85 -29.47
N MET A 49 2.24 11.64 -29.56
CA MET A 49 1.01 11.38 -28.80
C MET A 49 0.47 9.96 -29.03
N LYS A 50 0.62 9.37 -30.22
CA LYS A 50 0.12 8.01 -30.49
C LYS A 50 0.77 6.94 -29.62
N SER A 51 1.88 7.23 -28.92
CA SER A 51 2.45 6.30 -27.94
C SER A 51 1.55 6.04 -26.73
N PHE A 52 0.56 6.90 -26.47
CA PHE A 52 -0.26 6.88 -25.26
C PHE A 52 -1.68 6.36 -25.52
N ASN A 53 -2.34 5.85 -24.47
CA ASN A 53 -3.75 5.44 -24.48
C ASN A 53 -4.61 6.23 -23.47
N TYR A 54 -4.03 7.23 -22.81
CA TYR A 54 -4.69 8.08 -21.84
C TYR A 54 -4.22 9.53 -21.98
N MET A 55 -5.13 10.50 -21.86
CA MET A 55 -4.82 11.92 -22.08
C MET A 55 -5.40 12.78 -20.96
N VAL A 56 -4.64 13.81 -20.59
CA VAL A 56 -5.09 14.91 -19.74
C VAL A 56 -4.82 16.24 -20.46
N ALA A 57 -5.70 17.22 -20.30
CA ALA A 57 -5.44 18.56 -20.80
C ALA A 57 -4.55 19.31 -19.81
N GLU A 58 -3.41 19.82 -20.27
CA GLU A 58 -2.45 20.54 -19.42
C GLU A 58 -3.10 21.75 -18.72
N ASN A 59 -3.97 22.48 -19.45
CA ASN A 59 -4.63 23.69 -18.95
C ASN A 59 -6.11 23.80 -19.33
N GLY A 60 -6.55 23.18 -20.42
CA GLY A 60 -7.86 23.44 -21.02
C GLY A 60 -9.06 23.08 -20.14
N CYS A 61 -8.89 22.19 -19.17
CA CYS A 61 -9.95 21.75 -18.26
C CYS A 61 -9.89 22.37 -16.85
N LYS A 62 -8.96 23.31 -16.60
CA LYS A 62 -8.84 24.01 -15.31
C LYS A 62 -10.00 24.98 -15.08
N PHE A 63 -10.30 25.28 -13.82
CA PHE A 63 -11.38 26.19 -13.43
C PHE A 63 -11.31 27.53 -14.18
N VAL A 64 -10.16 28.21 -14.20
CA VAL A 64 -10.01 29.49 -14.92
C VAL A 64 -10.28 29.39 -16.43
N SER A 65 -9.91 28.26 -17.05
CA SER A 65 -10.13 28.01 -18.48
C SER A 65 -11.61 27.80 -18.80
N ILE A 66 -12.30 27.03 -17.95
CA ILE A 66 -13.72 26.70 -18.14
C ILE A 66 -14.64 27.84 -17.71
N GLN A 67 -14.35 28.53 -16.61
CA GLN A 67 -15.25 29.52 -16.01
C GLN A 67 -14.52 30.81 -15.59
N GLY A 68 -13.70 31.35 -16.49
CA GLY A 68 -12.97 32.60 -16.28
C GLY A 68 -13.85 33.81 -15.93
N THR A 69 -15.14 33.80 -16.31
CA THR A 69 -16.14 34.78 -15.87
C THR A 69 -17.28 34.08 -15.14
N LYS A 70 -17.70 34.59 -13.97
CA LYS A 70 -18.77 34.00 -13.16
C LYS A 70 -20.02 33.72 -14.01
N GLY A 71 -20.50 32.48 -13.94
CA GLY A 71 -21.68 32.02 -14.68
C GLY A 71 -21.52 31.83 -16.19
N LYS A 72 -20.37 32.16 -16.80
CA LYS A 72 -20.11 31.91 -18.23
C LYS A 72 -19.12 30.77 -18.39
N PHE A 73 -19.62 29.65 -18.91
CA PHE A 73 -18.82 28.44 -19.14
C PHE A 73 -18.33 28.39 -20.59
N ASN A 74 -17.05 28.08 -20.77
CA ASN A 74 -16.40 27.87 -22.05
C ASN A 74 -15.69 26.51 -22.05
N PHE A 75 -16.30 25.52 -22.71
CA PHE A 75 -15.76 24.16 -22.77
C PHE A 75 -14.84 23.92 -23.96
N ASN A 76 -14.63 24.92 -24.84
CA ASN A 76 -14.03 24.70 -26.16
C ASN A 76 -12.66 24.02 -26.10
N ASP A 77 -11.76 24.46 -25.21
CA ASP A 77 -10.41 23.89 -25.15
C ASP A 77 -10.40 22.48 -24.56
N CYS A 78 -11.08 22.25 -23.43
CA CYS A 78 -11.23 20.91 -22.85
C CYS A 78 -11.96 19.94 -23.81
N ASP A 79 -12.97 20.40 -24.55
CA ASP A 79 -13.68 19.62 -25.57
C ASP A 79 -12.78 19.28 -26.77
N ASN A 80 -11.87 20.17 -27.16
CA ASN A 80 -10.89 19.90 -28.21
C ASN A 80 -9.90 18.80 -27.79
N HIS A 81 -9.46 18.80 -26.53
CA HIS A 81 -8.64 17.72 -25.99
C HIS A 81 -9.42 16.40 -25.94
N LEU A 82 -10.65 16.41 -25.40
CA LEU A 82 -11.50 15.22 -25.35
C LEU A 82 -11.78 14.66 -26.77
N LYS A 83 -12.01 15.54 -27.75
CA LYS A 83 -12.17 15.15 -29.14
C LYS A 83 -10.89 14.50 -29.69
N LYS A 84 -9.73 15.10 -29.45
CA LYS A 84 -8.45 14.53 -29.90
C LYS A 84 -8.15 13.19 -29.22
N ALA A 85 -8.43 13.04 -27.93
CA ALA A 85 -8.32 11.78 -27.21
C ALA A 85 -9.17 10.69 -27.88
N LYS A 86 -10.43 10.99 -28.20
CA LYS A 86 -11.32 10.06 -28.93
C LYS A 86 -10.79 9.71 -30.31
N GLU A 87 -10.34 10.70 -31.08
CA GLU A 87 -9.74 10.49 -32.41
C GLU A 87 -8.54 9.54 -32.37
N LEU A 88 -7.72 9.61 -31.31
CA LEU A 88 -6.56 8.75 -31.11
C LEU A 88 -6.86 7.48 -30.32
N GLY A 89 -8.13 7.19 -30.00
CA GLY A 89 -8.54 6.02 -29.22
C GLY A 89 -7.93 5.99 -27.82
N MET A 90 -7.93 7.14 -27.14
CA MET A 90 -7.47 7.31 -25.76
C MET A 90 -8.65 7.55 -24.83
N ALA A 91 -8.55 7.04 -23.60
CA ALA A 91 -9.39 7.54 -22.51
C ALA A 91 -8.92 8.94 -22.08
N PHE A 92 -9.75 9.66 -21.32
CA PHE A 92 -9.48 11.04 -20.94
C PHE A 92 -9.66 11.26 -19.44
N ARG A 93 -8.77 12.06 -18.84
CA ARG A 93 -8.80 12.53 -17.47
C ARG A 93 -9.07 14.03 -17.45
N GLY A 94 -10.03 14.47 -16.63
CA GLY A 94 -10.26 15.88 -16.38
C GLY A 94 -9.36 16.42 -15.25
N HIS A 95 -8.77 17.61 -15.46
CA HIS A 95 -7.85 18.25 -14.52
C HIS A 95 -7.98 19.79 -14.61
N ALA A 96 -8.27 20.52 -13.53
CA ALA A 96 -8.86 20.08 -12.27
C ALA A 96 -10.03 21.00 -11.91
N LEU A 97 -11.03 20.46 -11.18
CA LEU A 97 -12.26 21.20 -10.88
C LEU A 97 -12.02 22.33 -9.88
N ILE A 98 -11.32 22.04 -8.77
CA ILE A 98 -11.08 23.00 -7.70
C ILE A 98 -9.59 23.01 -7.35
N TRP A 99 -8.95 24.16 -7.54
CA TRP A 99 -7.55 24.38 -7.21
C TRP A 99 -7.32 25.86 -6.88
N HIS A 100 -6.47 26.14 -5.90
CA HIS A 100 -6.19 27.50 -5.46
C HIS A 100 -5.37 28.32 -6.47
N ALA A 101 -4.43 27.68 -7.20
CA ALA A 101 -3.48 28.41 -8.04
C ALA A 101 -4.05 28.84 -9.41
N MET A 102 -5.03 28.10 -9.92
CA MET A 102 -5.66 28.35 -11.24
C MET A 102 -7.17 28.56 -11.12
N ALA A 103 -7.59 29.22 -10.04
CA ALA A 103 -8.96 29.69 -9.85
C ALA A 103 -9.18 31.03 -10.58
N PRO A 104 -10.37 31.27 -11.16
CA PRO A 104 -10.72 32.60 -11.67
C PRO A 104 -10.70 33.66 -10.56
N GLN A 105 -10.14 34.84 -10.82
CA GLN A 105 -10.05 35.93 -9.82
C GLN A 105 -11.39 36.30 -9.17
N TRP A 106 -12.51 36.15 -9.87
CA TRP A 106 -13.83 36.53 -9.35
C TRP A 106 -14.23 35.71 -8.11
N ILE A 107 -13.85 34.43 -8.01
CA ILE A 107 -14.26 33.59 -6.88
C ILE A 107 -13.51 33.98 -5.61
N GLU A 108 -12.25 34.40 -5.73
CA GLU A 108 -11.42 34.84 -4.61
C GLU A 108 -12.02 36.05 -3.88
N HIS A 109 -12.83 36.88 -4.55
CA HIS A 109 -13.46 38.06 -3.98
C HIS A 109 -14.83 37.79 -3.33
N GLU A 110 -15.35 36.57 -3.43
CA GLU A 110 -16.65 36.22 -2.86
C GLU A 110 -16.60 36.06 -1.35
N ASP A 111 -17.73 36.30 -0.69
CA ASP A 111 -17.93 35.86 0.70
C ASP A 111 -18.07 34.33 0.78
N SER A 112 -18.02 33.79 2.00
CA SER A 112 -18.06 32.36 2.28
C SER A 112 -19.28 31.64 1.66
N ASN A 113 -20.48 32.21 1.81
CA ASN A 113 -21.72 31.57 1.35
C ASN A 113 -21.80 31.59 -0.18
N THR A 114 -21.44 32.72 -0.79
CA THR A 114 -21.42 32.87 -2.25
C THR A 114 -20.39 31.92 -2.86
N MET A 115 -19.20 31.82 -2.28
CA MET A 115 -18.14 30.92 -2.73
C MET A 115 -18.56 29.45 -2.66
N LYS A 116 -19.19 29.04 -1.55
CA LYS A 116 -19.72 27.67 -1.40
C LYS A 116 -20.69 27.32 -2.53
N GLN A 117 -21.61 28.24 -2.87
CA GLN A 117 -22.53 28.03 -4.00
C GLN A 117 -21.83 28.04 -5.36
N SER A 118 -20.83 28.89 -5.54
CA SER A 118 -20.01 28.94 -6.76
C SER A 118 -19.23 27.64 -6.99
N ILE A 119 -18.67 27.03 -5.92
CA ILE A 119 -18.00 25.71 -5.98
C ILE A 119 -19.00 24.63 -6.41
N ILE A 120 -20.16 24.55 -5.75
CA ILE A 120 -21.21 23.58 -6.09
C ILE A 120 -21.64 23.75 -7.55
N ASN A 121 -21.91 24.98 -7.98
CA ASN A 121 -22.33 25.28 -9.34
C ASN A 121 -21.26 24.94 -10.38
N HIS A 122 -19.99 25.25 -10.10
CA HIS A 122 -18.88 24.91 -10.99
C HIS A 122 -18.76 23.39 -11.17
N VAL A 123 -18.61 22.65 -10.06
CA VAL A 123 -18.49 21.18 -10.06
C VAL A 123 -19.70 20.55 -10.76
N THR A 124 -20.92 21.00 -10.43
CA THR A 124 -22.16 20.50 -11.03
C THR A 124 -22.17 20.70 -12.55
N THR A 125 -21.87 21.91 -13.01
CA THR A 125 -22.01 22.25 -14.43
C THR A 125 -20.96 21.54 -15.28
N VAL A 126 -19.70 21.50 -14.80
CA VAL A 126 -18.61 20.84 -15.53
C VAL A 126 -18.83 19.33 -15.59
N LEU A 127 -19.15 18.68 -14.47
CA LEU A 127 -19.31 17.23 -14.46
C LEU A 127 -20.57 16.78 -15.23
N LYS A 128 -21.67 17.52 -15.18
CA LYS A 128 -22.84 17.22 -16.03
C LYS A 128 -22.53 17.33 -17.52
N HIS A 129 -21.66 18.27 -17.92
CA HIS A 129 -21.22 18.37 -19.33
C HIS A 129 -20.38 17.16 -19.75
N TYR A 130 -19.60 16.58 -18.85
CA TYR A 130 -18.66 15.49 -19.12
C TYR A 130 -19.11 14.08 -18.68
N GLU A 131 -20.26 13.93 -18.02
CA GLU A 131 -20.75 12.63 -17.54
C GLU A 131 -20.80 11.60 -18.67
N GLY A 132 -20.24 10.42 -18.40
CA GLY A 132 -20.11 9.33 -19.37
C GLY A 132 -19.11 9.57 -20.51
N LYS A 133 -18.32 10.66 -20.48
CA LYS A 133 -17.32 10.99 -21.50
C LYS A 133 -15.88 10.94 -21.00
N ILE A 134 -15.67 10.97 -19.68
CA ILE A 134 -14.36 11.05 -19.02
C ILE A 134 -14.22 9.87 -18.05
N ASP A 135 -12.99 9.35 -17.93
CA ASP A 135 -12.66 8.18 -17.07
C ASP A 135 -12.53 8.60 -15.60
N ALA A 136 -11.74 9.65 -15.35
CA ALA A 136 -11.47 10.18 -14.03
C ALA A 136 -11.39 11.71 -14.00
N TRP A 137 -11.64 12.31 -12.85
CA TRP A 137 -11.52 13.75 -12.61
C TRP A 137 -10.74 14.05 -11.34
N ASP A 138 -9.80 14.99 -11.45
CA ASP A 138 -9.22 15.64 -10.28
C ASP A 138 -10.22 16.64 -9.73
N VAL A 139 -10.88 16.23 -8.64
CA VAL A 139 -11.90 17.06 -7.99
C VAL A 139 -11.22 18.20 -7.24
N VAL A 140 -10.17 17.90 -6.49
CA VAL A 140 -9.36 18.88 -5.76
C VAL A 140 -7.89 18.62 -6.01
N ASN A 141 -7.15 19.70 -6.31
CA ASN A 141 -5.71 19.69 -6.50
C ASN A 141 -4.99 20.47 -5.39
N GLU A 142 -3.90 19.90 -4.84
CA GLU A 142 -2.89 20.58 -4.00
C GLU A 142 -3.42 21.30 -2.75
N ALA A 143 -4.31 20.64 -2.02
CA ALA A 143 -4.93 21.22 -0.84
C ALA A 143 -4.11 21.06 0.45
N ILE A 144 -3.14 20.13 0.51
CA ILE A 144 -2.30 19.92 1.69
C ILE A 144 -1.09 20.87 1.66
N ASP A 145 -0.80 21.45 2.82
CA ASP A 145 0.27 22.43 3.02
C ASP A 145 1.65 21.80 2.84
N ASP A 146 2.57 22.50 2.17
CA ASP A 146 3.93 22.00 1.95
C ASP A 146 4.75 21.90 3.25
N GLY A 147 4.39 22.67 4.28
CA GLY A 147 5.00 22.61 5.61
C GLY A 147 4.46 21.48 6.49
N SER A 148 3.65 20.58 5.95
CA SER A 148 3.15 19.42 6.68
C SER A 148 4.29 18.50 7.13
N ASN A 149 4.20 17.97 8.34
CA ASN A 149 5.29 17.21 9.00
C ASN A 149 5.03 15.70 9.10
N GLY A 150 3.91 15.20 8.56
CA GLY A 150 3.49 13.80 8.67
C GLY A 150 2.79 13.43 9.99
N ASN A 151 2.57 14.37 10.89
CA ASN A 151 1.77 14.17 12.10
C ASN A 151 0.41 14.88 11.95
N GLY A 152 -0.59 14.15 11.46
CA GLY A 152 -1.83 14.72 10.99
C GLY A 152 -1.69 15.37 9.62
N TRP A 153 -2.70 16.12 9.23
CA TRP A 153 -2.71 16.89 8.00
C TRP A 153 -3.18 18.32 8.25
N LYS A 154 -2.64 19.23 7.44
CA LYS A 154 -2.99 20.65 7.47
C LYS A 154 -3.30 21.09 6.05
N PHE A 155 -4.44 21.77 5.89
CA PHE A 155 -4.75 22.41 4.62
C PHE A 155 -3.83 23.61 4.38
N ARG A 156 -3.40 23.75 3.13
CA ARG A 156 -2.72 24.93 2.62
C ARG A 156 -3.55 26.16 2.93
N ASN A 157 -2.88 27.21 3.42
CA ASN A 157 -3.52 28.49 3.70
C ASN A 157 -3.94 29.22 2.41
N SER A 158 -5.08 28.82 1.85
CA SER A 158 -5.65 29.35 0.60
C SER A 158 -6.95 30.09 0.85
N PHE A 159 -7.36 30.97 -0.06
CA PHE A 159 -8.65 31.66 0.03
C PHE A 159 -9.83 30.67 0.10
N LEU A 160 -9.70 29.51 -0.59
CA LEU A 160 -10.69 28.43 -0.56
C LEU A 160 -10.87 27.91 0.87
N TYR A 161 -9.77 27.52 1.52
CA TYR A 161 -9.80 27.00 2.89
C TYR A 161 -10.20 28.06 3.92
N GLN A 162 -9.69 29.29 3.79
CA GLN A 162 -10.00 30.39 4.71
C GLN A 162 -11.49 30.74 4.71
N LYS A 163 -12.13 30.72 3.53
CA LYS A 163 -13.53 31.14 3.38
C LYS A 163 -14.51 29.97 3.45
N VAL A 164 -14.12 28.78 3.00
CA VAL A 164 -14.97 27.58 2.98
C VAL A 164 -14.15 26.39 3.48
N PRO A 165 -13.99 26.19 4.80
CA PRO A 165 -13.14 25.13 5.35
C PRO A 165 -13.52 23.70 4.92
N ASP A 166 -14.79 23.45 4.57
CA ASP A 166 -15.33 22.18 4.11
C ASP A 166 -15.38 22.05 2.57
N PHE A 167 -14.67 22.91 1.81
CA PHE A 167 -14.79 22.96 0.35
C PHE A 167 -14.47 21.63 -0.35
N ILE A 168 -13.56 20.84 0.19
CA ILE A 168 -13.17 19.54 -0.39
C ILE A 168 -14.32 18.53 -0.24
N ASP A 169 -14.87 18.40 0.97
CA ASP A 169 -16.03 17.56 1.23
C ASP A 169 -17.21 17.96 0.33
N ILE A 170 -17.47 19.26 0.17
CA ILE A 170 -18.50 19.78 -0.71
C ILE A 170 -18.23 19.37 -2.16
N ALA A 171 -17.02 19.57 -2.66
CA ALA A 171 -16.66 19.27 -4.04
C ALA A 171 -16.81 17.78 -4.36
N PHE A 172 -16.30 16.88 -3.52
CA PHE A 172 -16.42 15.43 -3.72
C PHE A 172 -17.87 14.94 -3.62
N LYS A 173 -18.63 15.39 -2.60
CA LYS A 173 -20.04 15.01 -2.44
C LYS A 173 -20.88 15.49 -3.63
N THR A 174 -20.69 16.74 -4.05
CA THR A 174 -21.36 17.31 -5.22
C THR A 174 -20.97 16.52 -6.48
N ALA A 175 -19.68 16.21 -6.65
CA ALA A 175 -19.20 15.46 -7.81
C ALA A 175 -19.85 14.09 -7.93
N ARG A 176 -19.90 13.32 -6.84
CA ARG A 176 -20.54 12.00 -6.83
C ARG A 176 -22.04 12.08 -7.11
N GLU A 177 -22.72 13.10 -6.60
CA GLU A 177 -24.17 13.29 -6.81
C GLU A 177 -24.51 13.50 -8.29
N VAL A 178 -23.70 14.28 -9.01
CA VAL A 178 -24.00 14.66 -10.40
C VAL A 178 -23.32 13.78 -11.45
N SER A 179 -22.31 13.00 -11.04
CA SER A 179 -21.45 12.21 -11.91
C SER A 179 -21.13 10.85 -11.27
N PRO A 180 -22.14 9.98 -11.14
CA PRO A 180 -22.02 8.76 -10.33
C PRO A 180 -21.02 7.76 -10.88
N ASN A 181 -20.69 7.80 -12.19
CA ASN A 181 -19.80 6.82 -12.83
C ASN A 181 -18.37 7.31 -13.03
N THR A 182 -18.13 8.61 -12.93
CA THR A 182 -16.78 9.17 -13.04
C THR A 182 -15.97 8.84 -11.81
N LYS A 183 -14.70 8.46 -11.99
CA LYS A 183 -13.78 8.26 -10.87
C LYS A 183 -13.30 9.59 -10.30
N LEU A 184 -13.38 9.77 -8.99
CA LEU A 184 -13.10 11.03 -8.29
C LEU A 184 -11.75 10.96 -7.57
N PHE A 185 -10.81 11.82 -7.99
CA PHE A 185 -9.44 11.84 -7.51
C PHE A 185 -9.11 13.09 -6.69
N TYR A 186 -8.31 12.89 -5.65
CA TYR A 186 -7.50 13.95 -5.02
C TYR A 186 -6.09 13.91 -5.61
N ASN A 187 -5.52 15.04 -6.06
CA ASN A 187 -4.21 15.09 -6.73
C ASN A 187 -3.27 16.08 -6.03
N ASP A 188 -1.99 15.74 -5.83
CA ASP A 188 -1.02 16.62 -5.15
C ASP A 188 0.44 16.25 -5.49
N TYR A 189 1.36 17.21 -5.36
CA TYR A 189 2.81 17.03 -5.55
C TYR A 189 3.57 16.88 -4.23
N ASN A 190 4.83 16.45 -4.31
CA ASN A 190 5.65 16.10 -3.14
C ASN A 190 4.94 15.00 -2.34
N THR A 191 4.33 14.04 -3.03
CA THR A 191 3.59 12.90 -2.47
C THR A 191 4.00 11.56 -3.07
N GLU A 192 5.15 11.47 -3.73
CA GLU A 192 5.51 10.32 -4.57
C GLU A 192 6.08 9.13 -3.79
N ALA A 193 6.58 9.37 -2.58
CA ALA A 193 7.14 8.36 -1.68
C ALA A 193 7.00 8.84 -0.23
N ILE A 194 7.39 8.00 0.73
CA ILE A 194 7.15 8.27 2.16
C ILE A 194 8.13 9.30 2.74
N TRP A 195 7.55 10.45 3.09
CA TRP A 195 8.08 11.55 3.88
C TRP A 195 6.93 12.42 4.41
N ALA A 196 7.26 13.48 5.13
CA ALA A 196 6.35 14.39 5.83
C ALA A 196 5.04 14.77 5.07
N LYS A 197 5.13 15.47 3.93
CA LYS A 197 3.92 15.88 3.18
C LYS A 197 3.11 14.68 2.65
N SER A 198 3.76 13.68 2.07
CA SER A 198 3.10 12.47 1.56
C SER A 198 2.32 11.72 2.65
N GLU A 199 2.86 11.71 3.88
CA GLU A 199 2.26 11.06 5.03
C GLU A 199 1.00 11.82 5.48
N SER A 200 1.06 13.15 5.50
CA SER A 200 -0.11 13.99 5.75
C SER A 200 -1.19 13.82 4.67
N VAL A 201 -0.83 13.70 3.40
CA VAL A 201 -1.80 13.41 2.33
C VAL A 201 -2.42 12.03 2.49
N TYR A 202 -1.63 11.01 2.83
CA TYR A 202 -2.15 9.68 3.13
C TYR A 202 -3.16 9.71 4.29
N GLN A 203 -2.82 10.36 5.40
CA GLN A 203 -3.72 10.49 6.56
C GLN A 203 -4.99 11.28 6.23
N PHE A 204 -4.88 12.30 5.38
CA PHE A 204 -6.03 13.05 4.87
C PHE A 204 -6.98 12.16 4.04
N VAL A 205 -6.45 11.38 3.10
CA VAL A 205 -7.24 10.45 2.27
C VAL A 205 -7.87 9.36 3.13
N ALA A 206 -7.13 8.83 4.11
CA ALA A 206 -7.64 7.88 5.10
C ALA A 206 -8.84 8.46 5.89
N ASP A 207 -8.74 9.71 6.34
CA ASP A 207 -9.82 10.41 7.03
C ASP A 207 -11.03 10.65 6.11
N MET A 208 -10.81 11.04 4.85
CA MET A 208 -11.89 11.15 3.86
C MET A 208 -12.65 9.83 3.71
N LYS A 209 -11.92 8.71 3.58
CA LYS A 209 -12.52 7.37 3.50
C LYS A 209 -13.28 7.04 4.78
N LYS A 210 -12.70 7.29 5.96
CA LYS A 210 -13.34 7.07 7.27
C LYS A 210 -14.64 7.87 7.44
N ARG A 211 -14.70 9.09 6.91
CA ARG A 211 -15.89 9.96 6.94
C ARG A 211 -16.87 9.68 5.79
N ASN A 212 -16.66 8.65 4.99
CA ASN A 212 -17.46 8.30 3.81
C ASN A 212 -17.54 9.43 2.77
N ILE A 213 -16.45 10.18 2.57
CA ILE A 213 -16.33 11.08 1.44
C ILE A 213 -16.11 10.23 0.17
N PRO A 214 -16.84 10.49 -0.94
CA PRO A 214 -16.81 9.63 -2.12
C PRO A 214 -15.55 9.87 -2.95
N ILE A 215 -14.41 9.41 -2.46
CA ILE A 215 -13.12 9.41 -3.16
C ILE A 215 -12.83 8.01 -3.69
N ASP A 216 -12.48 7.94 -4.98
CA ASP A 216 -12.14 6.68 -5.65
C ASP A 216 -10.64 6.52 -5.84
N GLY A 217 -9.90 7.62 -5.91
CA GLY A 217 -8.47 7.56 -6.18
C GLY A 217 -7.64 8.73 -5.67
N VAL A 218 -6.33 8.55 -5.70
CA VAL A 218 -5.32 9.55 -5.40
C VAL A 218 -4.33 9.66 -6.57
N GLY A 219 -4.00 10.89 -6.93
CA GLY A 219 -3.03 11.24 -7.95
C GLY A 219 -1.72 11.70 -7.31
N LEU A 220 -0.62 11.05 -7.68
CA LEU A 220 0.74 11.43 -7.29
C LEU A 220 1.35 12.19 -8.48
N GLN A 221 1.51 13.52 -8.37
CA GLN A 221 1.95 14.35 -9.50
C GLN A 221 3.32 13.88 -10.02
N TYR A 222 4.30 13.67 -9.15
CA TYR A 222 5.58 13.09 -9.55
C TYR A 222 6.51 14.02 -10.34
N HIS A 223 6.53 15.29 -9.95
CA HIS A 223 7.53 16.26 -10.39
C HIS A 223 8.84 16.12 -9.59
N VAL A 224 9.85 15.45 -10.15
CA VAL A 224 11.09 15.13 -9.43
C VAL A 224 12.35 15.50 -10.23
N GLY A 225 13.52 15.50 -9.60
CA GLY A 225 14.81 15.71 -10.26
C GLY A 225 15.71 14.49 -10.10
N ILE A 226 16.74 14.36 -10.93
CA ILE A 226 17.70 13.26 -10.77
C ILE A 226 18.50 13.34 -9.47
N ASN A 227 18.64 14.54 -8.89
CA ASN A 227 19.34 14.75 -7.63
C ASN A 227 18.45 14.49 -6.41
N VAL A 228 17.14 14.71 -6.55
CA VAL A 228 16.13 14.48 -5.52
C VAL A 228 15.11 13.50 -6.08
N GLN A 229 15.47 12.21 -6.02
CA GLN A 229 14.64 11.13 -6.53
C GLN A 229 14.11 10.22 -5.41
N PRO A 230 12.84 9.80 -5.50
CA PRO A 230 12.27 8.85 -4.57
C PRO A 230 12.87 7.45 -4.77
N GLN A 231 13.13 6.76 -3.66
CA GLN A 231 13.62 5.38 -3.68
C GLN A 231 12.48 4.41 -3.97
N PHE A 232 12.75 3.38 -4.78
CA PHE A 232 11.78 2.36 -5.20
C PHE A 232 10.89 1.84 -4.05
N ASN A 233 11.52 1.39 -2.96
CA ASN A 233 10.82 0.82 -1.80
C ASN A 233 9.87 1.81 -1.12
N LYS A 234 10.21 3.10 -1.09
CA LYS A 234 9.35 4.15 -0.51
C LYS A 234 8.15 4.45 -1.39
N ILE A 235 8.31 4.38 -2.71
CA ILE A 235 7.20 4.56 -3.67
C ILE A 235 6.27 3.36 -3.57
N ASP A 236 6.83 2.15 -3.65
CA ASP A 236 6.10 0.88 -3.59
C ASP A 236 5.29 0.76 -2.28
N ASN A 237 5.90 1.09 -1.13
CA ASN A 237 5.21 1.07 0.16
C ASN A 237 4.07 2.10 0.22
N LEU A 238 4.29 3.32 -0.27
CA LEU A 238 3.23 4.34 -0.28
C LEU A 238 2.03 3.91 -1.11
N ILE A 239 2.26 3.43 -2.34
CA ILE A 239 1.20 2.95 -3.23
C ILE A 239 0.47 1.76 -2.59
N SER A 240 1.20 0.82 -1.99
CA SER A 240 0.61 -0.31 -1.25
C SER A 240 -0.32 0.14 -0.13
N ARG A 241 0.04 1.21 0.60
CA ARG A 241 -0.81 1.78 1.65
C ARG A 241 -2.12 2.35 1.08
N TYR A 242 -2.07 3.06 -0.05
CA TYR A 242 -3.29 3.51 -0.74
C TYR A 242 -4.15 2.35 -1.24
N CYS A 243 -3.53 1.27 -1.74
CA CYS A 243 -4.28 0.07 -2.12
C CYS A 243 -5.07 -0.52 -0.94
N LYS A 244 -4.49 -0.52 0.27
CA LYS A 244 -5.15 -0.98 1.50
C LYS A 244 -6.31 -0.06 1.94
N LEU A 245 -6.24 1.23 1.63
CA LEU A 245 -7.36 2.15 1.81
C LEU A 245 -8.51 1.92 0.81
N GLY A 246 -8.29 1.06 -0.19
CA GLY A 246 -9.24 0.82 -1.28
C GLY A 246 -9.49 2.07 -2.11
N VAL A 247 -8.41 2.78 -2.45
CA VAL A 247 -8.41 3.84 -3.45
C VAL A 247 -7.48 3.47 -4.60
N GLU A 248 -7.84 3.89 -5.80
CA GLU A 248 -7.04 3.80 -7.01
C GLU A 248 -5.87 4.79 -6.96
N VAL A 249 -4.73 4.44 -7.54
CA VAL A 249 -3.56 5.33 -7.60
C VAL A 249 -3.21 5.60 -9.05
N HIS A 250 -3.06 6.87 -9.40
CA HIS A 250 -2.43 7.26 -10.66
C HIS A 250 -1.13 8.00 -10.33
N ILE A 251 -0.06 7.71 -11.08
CA ILE A 251 1.05 8.66 -11.26
C ILE A 251 0.61 9.60 -12.37
N THR A 252 0.49 10.90 -12.09
CA THR A 252 -0.41 11.78 -12.87
C THR A 252 0.29 12.84 -13.70
N GLU A 253 1.47 13.29 -13.28
CA GLU A 253 2.17 14.44 -13.86
C GLU A 253 3.70 14.19 -13.93
N LEU A 254 4.10 12.95 -14.20
CA LEU A 254 5.50 12.56 -14.09
C LEU A 254 6.39 13.34 -15.06
N ASP A 255 7.38 14.00 -14.49
CA ASP A 255 8.50 14.57 -15.22
C ASP A 255 9.76 14.51 -14.34
N VAL A 256 10.91 14.27 -14.96
CA VAL A 256 12.18 14.03 -14.25
C VAL A 256 13.23 14.99 -14.76
N SER A 257 13.42 16.12 -14.10
CA SER A 257 14.46 17.10 -14.46
C SER A 257 15.85 16.48 -14.40
N CYS A 258 16.68 16.74 -15.42
CA CYS A 258 18.11 16.42 -15.37
C CYS A 258 18.90 17.37 -14.44
N ASP A 259 18.25 18.40 -13.88
CA ASP A 259 18.81 19.40 -12.98
C ASP A 259 20.09 20.03 -13.58
N ASP A 260 20.00 20.45 -14.84
CA ASP A 260 21.09 20.93 -15.69
C ASP A 260 22.24 19.94 -15.98
N ASN A 261 22.18 18.69 -15.48
CA ASN A 261 23.18 17.63 -15.73
C ASN A 261 22.81 16.78 -16.95
N CYS A 262 22.50 17.44 -18.05
CA CYS A 262 21.94 16.83 -19.27
C CYS A 262 23.01 16.24 -20.23
N ASN A 263 24.25 16.07 -19.78
CA ASN A 263 25.33 15.49 -20.58
C ASN A 263 25.34 13.96 -20.43
N ASP A 264 25.24 13.23 -21.55
CA ASP A 264 25.32 11.75 -21.57
C ASP A 264 26.59 11.19 -20.91
N TYR A 265 27.69 11.96 -20.95
CA TYR A 265 28.96 11.60 -20.30
C TYR A 265 28.84 11.45 -18.76
N ASP A 266 27.91 12.18 -18.14
CA ASP A 266 27.70 12.18 -16.68
C ASP A 266 26.58 11.20 -16.24
N GLY A 267 26.01 10.44 -17.19
CA GLY A 267 24.95 9.47 -16.93
C GLY A 267 23.59 10.08 -16.59
N GLY A 268 23.35 11.34 -16.95
CA GLY A 268 22.08 12.05 -16.71
C GLY A 268 20.86 11.31 -17.25
N GLU A 269 20.90 10.87 -18.51
CA GLU A 269 19.83 10.04 -19.11
C GLU A 269 19.66 8.69 -18.40
N GLY A 270 20.76 8.10 -17.91
CA GLY A 270 20.73 6.88 -17.11
C GLY A 270 20.00 7.07 -15.78
N LYS A 271 20.25 8.21 -15.10
CA LYS A 271 19.55 8.56 -13.85
C LYS A 271 18.06 8.84 -14.10
N GLN A 272 17.72 9.61 -15.13
CA GLN A 272 16.32 9.82 -15.52
C GLN A 272 15.62 8.48 -15.78
N SER A 273 16.25 7.60 -16.57
CA SER A 273 15.73 6.26 -16.86
C SER A 273 15.51 5.42 -15.59
N GLN A 274 16.39 5.55 -14.59
CA GLN A 274 16.23 4.89 -13.29
C GLN A 274 15.02 5.42 -12.51
N VAL A 275 14.78 6.73 -12.51
CA VAL A 275 13.61 7.34 -11.84
C VAL A 275 12.31 6.85 -12.49
N TYR A 276 12.22 6.92 -13.82
CA TYR A 276 11.06 6.40 -14.57
C TYR A 276 10.86 4.89 -14.32
N THR A 277 11.95 4.12 -14.24
CA THR A 277 11.90 2.69 -13.91
C THR A 277 11.33 2.44 -12.53
N ASN A 278 11.82 3.16 -11.51
CA ASN A 278 11.39 2.98 -10.13
C ASN A 278 9.90 3.31 -10.00
N ALA A 279 9.47 4.44 -10.57
CA ALA A 279 8.08 4.88 -10.59
C ALA A 279 7.15 3.85 -11.24
N LEU A 280 7.50 3.40 -12.46
CA LEU A 280 6.67 2.45 -13.20
C LEU A 280 6.62 1.08 -12.52
N LYS A 281 7.76 0.55 -12.06
CA LYS A 281 7.79 -0.75 -11.36
C LYS A 281 6.99 -0.72 -10.07
N ALA A 282 7.09 0.36 -9.27
CA ALA A 282 6.32 0.49 -8.04
C ALA A 282 4.81 0.55 -8.32
N CYS A 283 4.41 1.26 -9.39
CA CYS A 283 3.02 1.24 -9.84
C CYS A 283 2.60 -0.15 -10.34
N LEU A 284 3.43 -0.86 -11.12
CA LEU A 284 3.12 -2.20 -11.64
C LEU A 284 3.06 -3.28 -10.54
N ASN A 285 3.83 -3.13 -9.48
CA ASN A 285 3.80 -4.01 -8.31
C ASN A 285 2.49 -3.94 -7.52
N ASN A 286 1.76 -2.83 -7.62
CA ASN A 286 0.58 -2.56 -6.82
C ASN A 286 -0.67 -2.49 -7.71
N SER A 287 -1.57 -3.46 -7.60
CA SER A 287 -2.73 -3.61 -8.50
C SER A 287 -3.71 -2.43 -8.48
N CYS A 288 -3.75 -1.65 -7.39
CA CYS A 288 -4.58 -0.44 -7.33
C CYS A 288 -3.98 0.73 -8.13
N CYS A 289 -2.70 0.69 -8.50
CA CYS A 289 -2.10 1.73 -9.32
C CYS A 289 -2.40 1.47 -10.78
N THR A 290 -3.34 2.18 -11.38
CA THR A 290 -3.89 1.84 -12.71
C THR A 290 -3.46 2.80 -13.81
N GLY A 291 -2.79 3.91 -13.47
CA GLY A 291 -2.35 4.91 -14.42
C GLY A 291 -0.96 5.48 -14.17
N PHE A 292 -0.27 5.76 -15.28
CA PHE A 292 1.07 6.35 -15.34
C PHE A 292 1.10 7.38 -16.47
N LEU A 293 1.09 8.67 -16.09
CA LEU A 293 1.00 9.79 -17.00
C LEU A 293 2.24 10.67 -16.87
N VAL A 294 2.77 11.11 -18.01
CA VAL A 294 3.87 12.08 -18.09
C VAL A 294 3.35 13.49 -18.37
N TRP A 295 3.94 14.52 -17.78
CA TRP A 295 3.43 15.90 -17.89
C TRP A 295 3.93 16.65 -19.12
N GLY A 296 3.70 16.07 -20.30
CA GLY A 296 4.02 16.66 -21.60
C GLY A 296 4.37 15.61 -22.65
N ILE A 297 4.63 16.06 -23.88
CA ILE A 297 5.02 15.19 -24.99
C ILE A 297 6.53 15.30 -25.26
N GLY A 298 7.00 16.41 -25.84
CA GLY A 298 8.42 16.66 -26.11
C GLY A 298 9.02 17.63 -25.11
N ASP A 299 10.33 17.54 -24.88
CA ASP A 299 11.04 18.39 -23.91
C ASP A 299 10.81 19.89 -24.10
N ASN A 300 10.63 20.35 -25.35
CA ASN A 300 10.32 21.76 -25.67
C ASN A 300 8.95 22.23 -25.16
N ASP A 301 8.05 21.30 -24.85
CA ASP A 301 6.69 21.61 -24.38
C ASP A 301 6.62 21.64 -22.84
N SER A 302 7.71 21.29 -22.15
CA SER A 302 7.71 21.14 -20.69
C SER A 302 7.60 22.48 -19.96
N TRP A 303 6.71 22.54 -18.97
CA TRP A 303 6.59 23.66 -18.03
C TRP A 303 7.86 23.89 -17.19
N ARG A 304 8.75 22.90 -17.11
CA ARG A 304 10.04 22.97 -16.40
C ARG A 304 11.18 23.48 -17.27
N GLY A 305 10.91 23.91 -18.50
CA GLY A 305 11.93 24.37 -19.44
C GLY A 305 12.56 23.23 -20.24
N ALA A 306 12.90 23.54 -21.50
CA ALA A 306 13.46 22.58 -22.45
C ALA A 306 14.87 22.10 -22.06
N GLU A 307 15.63 22.95 -21.38
CA GLU A 307 16.97 22.69 -20.88
C GLU A 307 17.02 21.54 -19.87
N ASN A 308 15.93 21.32 -19.12
CA ASN A 308 15.84 20.27 -18.11
C ASN A 308 15.53 18.89 -18.68
N LYS A 309 15.20 18.83 -19.98
CA LYS A 309 14.89 17.62 -20.76
C LYS A 309 14.08 16.56 -19.97
N PRO A 310 12.94 16.89 -19.34
CA PRO A 310 12.39 16.01 -18.32
C PRO A 310 11.43 14.93 -18.85
N LEU A 311 11.09 14.94 -20.14
CA LEU A 311 10.04 14.13 -20.75
C LEU A 311 10.59 12.94 -21.54
N LEU A 312 9.69 12.12 -22.09
CA LEU A 312 10.04 10.88 -22.81
C LEU A 312 10.55 11.12 -24.24
N PHE A 313 10.22 12.27 -24.84
CA PHE A 313 10.63 12.64 -26.18
C PHE A 313 11.49 13.90 -26.16
N ASP A 314 12.46 13.96 -27.06
CA ASP A 314 13.32 15.13 -27.23
C ASP A 314 12.59 16.32 -27.88
N SER A 315 13.32 17.42 -28.07
CA SER A 315 12.84 18.63 -28.76
C SER A 315 12.34 18.41 -30.20
N ASN A 316 12.65 17.28 -30.83
CA ASN A 316 12.21 16.88 -32.17
C ASN A 316 11.15 15.77 -32.14
N TYR A 317 10.60 15.45 -30.96
CA TYR A 317 9.63 14.38 -30.73
C TYR A 317 10.17 12.98 -31.06
N LYS A 318 11.48 12.76 -30.87
CA LYS A 318 12.10 11.43 -30.96
C LYS A 318 12.22 10.79 -29.57
N PRO A 319 11.98 9.48 -29.44
CA PRO A 319 12.08 8.79 -28.15
C PRO A 319 13.48 8.90 -27.53
N LYS A 320 13.54 9.11 -26.21
CA LYS A 320 14.77 9.15 -25.40
C LYS A 320 15.02 7.82 -24.67
N GLY A 321 16.15 7.69 -23.96
CA GLY A 321 16.51 6.48 -23.20
C GLY A 321 15.42 6.01 -22.21
N GLN A 322 14.77 6.94 -21.52
CA GLN A 322 13.66 6.65 -20.60
C GLN A 322 12.41 6.08 -21.30
N TYR A 323 12.12 6.49 -22.53
CA TYR A 323 11.03 5.91 -23.32
C TYR A 323 11.30 4.43 -23.58
N ASN A 324 12.51 4.11 -24.05
CA ASN A 324 12.90 2.74 -24.34
C ASN A 324 12.91 1.87 -23.07
N THR A 325 13.27 2.46 -21.93
CA THR A 325 13.24 1.78 -20.64
C THR A 325 11.81 1.43 -20.22
N ILE A 326 10.87 2.37 -20.32
CA ILE A 326 9.44 2.11 -20.06
C ILE A 326 8.90 1.05 -21.02
N LEU A 327 9.20 1.17 -22.32
CA LEU A 327 8.79 0.20 -23.33
C LEU A 327 9.27 -1.21 -22.98
N ASN A 328 10.54 -1.36 -22.60
CA ASN A 328 11.11 -2.64 -22.21
C ASN A 328 10.46 -3.22 -20.95
N ILE A 329 10.10 -2.38 -19.97
CA ILE A 329 9.36 -2.83 -18.77
C ILE A 329 7.99 -3.37 -19.19
N LEU A 330 7.23 -2.64 -20.01
CA LEU A 330 5.90 -3.05 -20.46
C LEU A 330 5.96 -4.36 -21.26
N LYS A 331 6.94 -4.51 -22.17
CA LYS A 331 7.14 -5.74 -22.96
C LYS A 331 7.39 -6.98 -22.11
N ASN A 332 8.14 -6.82 -21.01
CA ASN A 332 8.52 -7.92 -20.13
C ASN A 332 7.54 -8.14 -18.96
N THR A 333 6.55 -7.27 -18.80
CA THR A 333 5.53 -7.42 -17.75
C THR A 333 4.46 -8.42 -18.20
N PRO A 334 4.14 -9.46 -17.39
CA PRO A 334 3.08 -10.41 -17.72
C PRO A 334 1.74 -9.72 -17.96
N ALA A 335 0.96 -10.20 -18.93
CA ALA A 335 -0.36 -9.63 -19.25
C ALA A 335 -1.29 -9.59 -18.03
N SER A 336 -1.23 -10.62 -17.18
CA SER A 336 -2.02 -10.71 -15.94
C SER A 336 -1.73 -9.60 -14.91
N VAL A 337 -0.56 -8.94 -15.00
CA VAL A 337 -0.22 -7.79 -14.14
C VAL A 337 -0.83 -6.50 -14.70
N LEU A 338 -0.99 -6.41 -16.02
CA LEU A 338 -1.45 -5.22 -16.74
C LEU A 338 -2.97 -5.18 -16.92
N GLU A 339 -3.60 -6.35 -16.98
CA GLU A 339 -5.05 -6.54 -17.12
C GLU A 339 -5.74 -6.54 -15.75
N ASN A 340 -7.04 -6.16 -15.72
CA ASN A 340 -7.91 -6.23 -14.53
C ASN A 340 -7.36 -5.55 -13.26
N ARG A 341 -6.59 -4.45 -13.44
CA ARG A 341 -6.03 -3.66 -12.34
C ARG A 341 -7.13 -2.83 -11.69
N ALA A 342 -7.34 -3.02 -10.38
CA ALA A 342 -8.28 -2.27 -9.56
C ALA A 342 -7.83 -2.28 -8.09
N PRO A 343 -8.33 -1.33 -7.27
CA PRO A 343 -8.28 -1.45 -5.81
C PRO A 343 -8.98 -2.74 -5.35
N ALA A 344 -8.57 -3.29 -4.20
CA ALA A 344 -9.25 -4.45 -3.62
C ALA A 344 -10.72 -4.11 -3.30
N GLU A 345 -11.65 -4.96 -3.73
CA GLU A 345 -13.06 -4.86 -3.33
C GLU A 345 -13.20 -5.16 -1.83
N ASN A 346 -13.81 -4.25 -1.07
CA ASN A 346 -13.89 -4.25 0.40
C ASN A 346 -12.54 -4.09 1.13
N PRO A 347 -11.96 -2.87 1.16
CA PRO A 347 -10.89 -2.57 2.11
C PRO A 347 -11.43 -2.74 3.53
N SER A 348 -10.85 -3.63 4.33
CA SER A 348 -11.02 -3.56 5.78
C SER A 348 -10.46 -2.21 6.24
N PHE A 349 -11.29 -1.37 6.83
CA PHE A 349 -10.94 -0.02 7.28
C PHE A 349 -10.05 0.00 8.55
N ASP A 350 -9.52 -1.16 8.94
CA ASP A 350 -8.47 -1.25 9.95
C ASP A 350 -7.14 -0.86 9.29
N ILE A 351 -6.82 0.44 9.32
CA ILE A 351 -5.49 0.97 8.96
C ILE A 351 -4.52 0.52 10.06
N GLU A 352 -4.16 -0.76 10.03
CA GLU A 352 -3.06 -1.32 10.79
C GLU A 352 -1.76 -1.09 9.98
N PRO A 353 -0.64 -0.72 10.64
CA PRO A 353 0.70 -0.76 10.07
C PRO A 353 0.92 -2.06 9.28
N SER A 354 1.75 -1.99 8.24
CA SER A 354 1.89 -2.99 7.17
C SER A 354 2.03 -4.45 7.59
N SER A 355 2.34 -4.72 8.85
CA SER A 355 2.61 -6.03 9.41
C SER A 355 1.63 -6.34 10.55
N PRO A 356 0.93 -7.49 10.52
CA PRO A 356 -0.13 -7.80 11.47
C PRO A 356 0.43 -7.87 12.89
N SER A 357 -0.33 -7.33 13.85
CA SER A 357 -0.02 -7.51 15.26
C SER A 357 -0.06 -8.98 15.64
N VAL A 358 0.75 -9.35 16.62
CA VAL A 358 0.81 -10.72 17.14
C VAL A 358 0.79 -10.68 18.66
N LYS A 359 0.03 -11.61 19.23
CA LYS A 359 -0.02 -11.83 20.67
C LYS A 359 1.04 -12.86 21.05
N LEU A 360 2.08 -12.43 21.75
CA LEU A 360 3.01 -13.32 22.44
C LEU A 360 2.45 -13.65 23.82
N ASP A 361 2.83 -14.79 24.40
CA ASP A 361 2.38 -15.17 25.75
C ASP A 361 2.88 -14.17 26.80
N ASP A 362 2.09 -13.94 27.85
CA ASP A 362 2.57 -13.17 29.00
C ASP A 362 3.70 -13.92 29.68
N GLY A 363 4.79 -13.22 30.01
CA GLY A 363 5.95 -13.89 30.60
C GLY A 363 7.21 -13.06 30.58
N TRP A 364 8.27 -13.65 31.12
CA TRP A 364 9.60 -13.07 31.09
C TRP A 364 10.31 -13.48 29.80
N TYR A 365 10.93 -12.52 29.12
CA TYR A 365 11.66 -12.73 27.88
C TYR A 365 13.06 -12.12 27.92
N TYR A 366 14.00 -12.73 27.21
CA TYR A 366 15.15 -12.02 26.67
C TYR A 366 14.81 -11.57 25.25
N ILE A 367 14.98 -10.27 24.97
CA ILE A 367 14.63 -9.68 23.66
C ILE A 367 15.93 -9.43 22.90
N LYS A 368 16.14 -10.12 21.78
CA LYS A 368 17.41 -10.12 21.06
C LYS A 368 17.26 -9.50 19.68
N ASN A 369 18.08 -8.50 19.37
CA ASN A 369 18.13 -7.90 18.04
C ASN A 369 18.79 -8.87 17.03
N THR A 370 18.21 -8.96 15.83
CA THR A 370 18.63 -9.92 14.80
C THR A 370 19.98 -9.58 14.18
N ALA A 371 20.27 -8.30 13.92
CA ALA A 371 21.51 -7.88 13.23
C ALA A 371 22.75 -7.82 14.14
N SER A 372 22.58 -7.34 15.37
CA SER A 372 23.68 -7.23 16.34
C SER A 372 23.90 -8.54 17.11
N GLY A 373 22.86 -9.39 17.21
CA GLY A 373 22.87 -10.57 18.06
C GLY A 373 22.89 -10.28 19.56
N LYS A 374 22.67 -9.01 19.95
CA LYS A 374 22.69 -8.52 21.34
C LYS A 374 21.28 -8.31 21.88
N TYR A 375 21.17 -8.12 23.19
CA TYR A 375 19.90 -8.10 23.89
C TYR A 375 19.51 -6.69 24.31
N LEU A 376 18.22 -6.39 24.28
CA LEU A 376 17.65 -5.20 24.88
C LEU A 376 17.98 -5.19 26.38
N SER A 377 18.67 -4.15 26.82
CA SER A 377 19.22 -4.03 28.16
C SER A 377 19.07 -2.62 28.70
N VAL A 378 19.35 -2.45 29.98
CA VAL A 378 19.35 -1.15 30.66
C VAL A 378 20.79 -0.78 30.95
N LYS A 379 21.18 0.44 30.58
CA LYS A 379 22.55 0.92 30.75
C LYS A 379 23.00 0.82 32.22
N ASP A 380 24.22 0.35 32.42
CA ASP A 380 24.84 0.14 33.73
C ASP A 380 24.04 -0.76 34.69
N ASP A 381 23.06 -1.52 34.16
CA ASP A 381 22.15 -2.37 34.94
C ASP A 381 21.45 -1.62 36.08
N LYS A 382 21.18 -0.34 35.87
CA LYS A 382 20.69 0.57 36.91
C LYS A 382 19.18 0.75 36.84
N GLY A 383 18.45 0.20 37.80
CA GLY A 383 16.99 0.35 37.94
C GLY A 383 16.57 1.70 38.50
N VAL A 384 16.71 2.78 37.72
CA VAL A 384 16.19 4.10 38.09
C VAL A 384 15.36 4.68 36.94
N SER A 385 14.31 5.44 37.28
CA SER A 385 13.49 6.13 36.28
C SER A 385 14.35 7.10 35.44
N GLY A 386 14.15 7.08 34.13
CA GLY A 386 14.93 7.83 33.15
C GLY A 386 16.26 7.16 32.75
N GLN A 387 16.52 5.92 33.19
CA GLN A 387 17.74 5.22 32.77
C GLN A 387 17.63 4.78 31.31
N ASN A 388 18.72 5.00 30.57
CA ASN A 388 18.79 4.69 29.14
C ASN A 388 18.67 3.19 28.84
N VAL A 389 18.01 2.87 27.72
CA VAL A 389 17.93 1.51 27.16
C VAL A 389 18.94 1.39 26.01
N GLU A 390 19.64 0.25 25.97
CA GLU A 390 20.71 -0.03 25.02
C GLU A 390 20.67 -1.49 24.58
N ILE A 391 21.46 -1.88 23.56
CA ILE A 391 21.81 -3.29 23.37
C ILE A 391 23.08 -3.66 24.14
N ASN A 392 23.09 -4.88 24.69
CA ASN A 392 24.24 -5.42 25.40
C ASN A 392 24.36 -6.96 25.20
N SER A 393 25.58 -7.50 25.31
CA SER A 393 25.83 -8.95 25.36
C SER A 393 25.24 -9.58 26.62
N SER A 394 25.21 -8.83 27.72
CA SER A 394 24.55 -9.23 28.97
C SER A 394 23.03 -9.17 28.80
N LYS A 395 22.35 -10.27 29.13
CA LYS A 395 20.89 -10.35 28.96
C LYS A 395 20.16 -9.76 30.16
N ARG A 396 19.17 -8.91 29.91
CA ARG A 396 18.17 -8.46 30.90
C ARG A 396 16.81 -9.05 30.59
N LYS A 397 16.04 -9.38 31.62
CA LYS A 397 14.70 -9.94 31.43
C LYS A 397 13.69 -8.79 31.32
N TRP A 398 12.76 -8.93 30.39
CA TRP A 398 11.63 -8.03 30.20
C TRP A 398 10.35 -8.82 30.36
N LYS A 399 9.49 -8.40 31.28
CA LYS A 399 8.17 -9.01 31.46
C LYS A 399 7.21 -8.41 30.45
N LEU A 400 6.80 -9.21 29.47
CA LEU A 400 5.73 -8.87 28.55
C LEU A 400 4.38 -9.09 29.24
N THR A 401 3.54 -8.06 29.21
CA THR A 401 2.15 -8.11 29.68
C THR A 401 1.24 -7.58 28.58
N ASN A 402 0.31 -8.41 28.11
CA ASN A 402 -0.70 -8.03 27.13
C ASN A 402 -1.81 -7.19 27.76
N ASN A 403 -2.16 -6.08 27.13
CA ASN A 403 -3.28 -5.23 27.51
C ASN A 403 -4.56 -5.62 26.75
N SER A 404 -5.71 -5.22 27.28
CA SER A 404 -7.01 -5.48 26.63
C SER A 404 -7.20 -4.68 25.33
N ASP A 405 -6.44 -3.61 25.12
CA ASP A 405 -6.48 -2.75 23.93
C ASP A 405 -5.57 -3.24 22.78
N GLY A 406 -5.01 -4.46 22.90
CA GLY A 406 -4.13 -5.05 21.88
C GLY A 406 -2.68 -4.56 21.94
N THR A 407 -2.34 -3.67 22.86
CA THR A 407 -0.95 -3.27 23.14
C THR A 407 -0.29 -4.21 24.15
N VAL A 408 1.02 -4.07 24.33
CA VAL A 408 1.81 -4.73 25.37
C VAL A 408 2.61 -3.70 26.16
N CYS A 409 2.87 -4.00 27.43
CA CYS A 409 3.88 -3.31 28.24
C CYS A 409 5.07 -4.25 28.46
N LEU A 410 6.27 -3.67 28.51
CA LEU A 410 7.52 -4.38 28.80
C LEU A 410 8.10 -3.85 30.12
N THR A 411 7.99 -4.62 31.19
CA THR A 411 8.52 -4.25 32.52
C THR A 411 9.93 -4.80 32.71
N SER A 412 10.86 -3.97 33.17
CA SER A 412 12.24 -4.38 33.47
C SER A 412 12.31 -5.33 34.68
N ASP A 413 13.32 -6.20 34.74
CA ASP A 413 13.61 -6.99 35.94
C ASP A 413 14.33 -6.21 37.06
N LEU A 414 14.64 -4.94 36.82
CA LEU A 414 15.30 -4.04 37.76
C LEU A 414 14.34 -3.25 38.66
N GLY A 415 13.04 -3.55 38.61
CA GLY A 415 12.00 -2.94 39.46
C GLY A 415 10.69 -2.72 38.70
N ASP A 416 9.76 -1.99 39.31
CA ASP A 416 8.48 -1.61 38.69
C ASP A 416 8.64 -0.45 37.68
N LEU A 417 9.57 -0.63 36.74
CA LEU A 417 9.93 0.34 35.69
C LEU A 417 9.57 -0.26 34.33
N MET A 418 8.87 0.51 33.50
CA MET A 418 8.44 0.11 32.17
C MET A 418 9.34 0.70 31.09
N LEU A 419 9.48 -0.02 29.97
CA LEU A 419 10.01 0.56 28.74
C LEU A 419 9.16 1.78 28.35
N ASP A 420 9.79 2.89 28.03
CA ASP A 420 9.14 4.19 27.85
C ASP A 420 9.79 4.96 26.68
N VAL A 421 8.94 5.57 25.84
CA VAL A 421 9.39 6.52 24.81
C VAL A 421 9.56 7.89 25.45
N PHE A 422 10.79 8.40 25.49
CA PHE A 422 11.13 9.62 26.24
C PHE A 422 10.17 10.79 25.95
N GLY A 423 9.46 11.21 27.00
CA GLY A 423 8.50 12.32 26.94
C GLY A 423 7.27 12.07 26.06
N GLY A 424 7.00 10.82 25.68
CA GLY A 424 5.87 10.42 24.84
C GLY A 424 5.90 11.04 23.44
N ARG A 425 7.08 11.43 22.94
CA ARG A 425 7.22 12.10 21.64
C ARG A 425 7.09 11.09 20.51
N GLY A 426 6.58 11.53 19.37
CA GLY A 426 6.42 10.72 18.17
C GLY A 426 7.54 10.88 17.14
N ASP A 427 8.60 11.62 17.45
CA ASP A 427 9.65 11.99 16.50
C ASP A 427 10.69 10.87 16.29
N ASP A 428 11.27 10.79 15.08
CA ASP A 428 12.42 9.93 14.82
C ASP A 428 13.61 10.29 15.71
N GLY A 429 14.32 9.28 16.21
CA GLY A 429 15.46 9.47 17.10
C GLY A 429 15.06 9.78 18.55
N THR A 430 13.76 9.81 18.88
CA THR A 430 13.34 9.92 20.28
C THR A 430 13.88 8.72 21.07
N ASN A 431 14.53 9.02 22.18
CA ASN A 431 15.20 8.04 23.02
C ASN A 431 14.23 7.05 23.67
N ILE A 432 14.70 5.84 23.93
CA ILE A 432 13.98 4.84 24.73
C ILE A 432 14.65 4.68 26.08
N GLU A 433 13.84 4.75 27.13
CA GLU A 433 14.30 4.68 28.52
C GLU A 433 13.46 3.67 29.32
N ILE A 434 13.85 3.44 30.57
CA ILE A 434 12.96 2.86 31.57
C ILE A 434 12.41 3.97 32.46
N TYR A 435 11.11 3.95 32.73
CA TYR A 435 10.45 4.99 33.52
C TYR A 435 9.44 4.39 34.51
N ASN A 436 9.10 5.14 35.55
CA ASN A 436 8.07 4.76 36.52
C ASN A 436 6.76 4.39 35.79
N ALA A 437 6.16 3.26 36.15
CA ALA A 437 4.90 2.83 35.56
C ALA A 437 3.79 3.88 35.77
N HIS A 438 3.23 4.37 34.66
CA HIS A 438 2.11 5.33 34.65
C HIS A 438 0.99 4.91 33.68
N GLY A 439 1.24 3.93 32.81
CA GLY A 439 0.22 3.32 31.94
C GLY A 439 -0.21 4.19 30.75
N GLY A 440 0.45 5.33 30.52
CA GLY A 440 0.24 6.16 29.34
C GLY A 440 0.78 5.53 28.07
N ASP A 441 0.42 6.10 26.92
CA ASP A 441 0.77 5.56 25.59
C ASP A 441 2.29 5.46 25.36
N ALA A 442 3.09 6.28 26.04
CA ALA A 442 4.57 6.20 26.02
C ALA A 442 5.12 4.84 26.48
N GLN A 443 4.34 4.09 27.28
CA GLN A 443 4.72 2.78 27.86
C GLN A 443 4.04 1.60 27.16
N LYS A 444 3.33 1.86 26.07
CA LYS A 444 2.58 0.86 25.31
C LYS A 444 3.23 0.62 23.95
N PHE A 445 3.30 -0.65 23.59
CA PHE A 445 3.92 -1.11 22.36
C PHE A 445 3.03 -2.11 21.64
N ILE A 446 3.29 -2.38 20.37
CA ILE A 446 2.58 -3.39 19.58
C ILE A 446 3.62 -4.32 18.98
N ILE A 447 3.53 -5.61 19.26
CA ILE A 447 4.41 -6.61 18.63
C ILE A 447 3.83 -6.96 17.26
N ARG A 448 4.64 -6.84 16.20
CA ARG A 448 4.20 -7.14 14.83
C ARG A 448 5.11 -8.17 14.20
N LYS A 449 4.53 -9.05 13.38
CA LYS A 449 5.30 -10.03 12.60
C LYS A 449 6.16 -9.31 11.56
N THR A 450 7.28 -9.90 11.16
CA THR A 450 7.97 -9.54 9.91
C THR A 450 7.75 -10.64 8.87
N SER A 451 8.39 -10.51 7.71
CA SER A 451 8.45 -11.58 6.70
C SER A 451 9.23 -12.82 7.16
N GLU A 452 10.01 -12.73 8.24
CA GLU A 452 10.78 -13.84 8.81
C GLU A 452 10.05 -14.50 9.99
N ASN A 453 10.05 -15.84 10.02
CA ASN A 453 9.41 -16.59 11.10
C ASN A 453 10.07 -16.30 12.46
N ASN A 454 9.25 -16.03 13.48
CA ASN A 454 9.67 -15.70 14.85
C ASN A 454 10.54 -14.45 14.98
N VAL A 455 10.50 -13.56 13.98
CA VAL A 455 11.13 -12.25 14.00
C VAL A 455 10.03 -11.18 14.02
N TYR A 456 10.24 -10.15 14.82
CA TYR A 456 9.24 -9.14 15.12
C TYR A 456 9.82 -7.74 15.06
N VAL A 457 8.96 -6.77 14.80
CA VAL A 457 9.22 -5.37 15.17
C VAL A 457 8.38 -5.02 16.39
N ILE A 458 8.87 -4.07 17.19
CA ILE A 458 8.20 -3.59 18.40
C ILE A 458 7.78 -2.16 18.13
N SER A 459 6.54 -1.96 17.70
CA SER A 459 6.01 -0.65 17.34
C SER A 459 5.64 0.18 18.57
N THR A 460 5.85 1.49 18.53
CA THR A 460 5.50 2.40 19.63
C THR A 460 4.05 2.86 19.51
N LYS A 461 3.29 2.84 20.62
CA LYS A 461 1.88 3.30 20.60
C LYS A 461 1.76 4.80 20.37
N VAL A 462 2.69 5.60 20.90
CA VAL A 462 2.74 7.06 20.69
C VAL A 462 2.94 7.48 19.23
N SER A 463 3.38 6.58 18.37
CA SER A 463 3.46 6.80 16.92
C SER A 463 2.30 6.15 16.17
N ASP A 464 1.21 5.78 16.85
CA ASP A 464 0.11 4.99 16.29
C ASP A 464 0.55 3.68 15.62
N GLY A 465 1.71 3.16 16.04
CA GLY A 465 2.30 1.94 15.51
C GLY A 465 3.17 2.11 14.25
N TYR A 466 3.39 3.34 13.78
CA TYR A 466 4.19 3.63 12.58
C TYR A 466 5.71 3.57 12.80
N LYS A 467 6.18 3.83 14.02
CA LYS A 467 7.60 3.75 14.40
C LYS A 467 7.86 2.54 15.27
N VAL A 468 9.09 2.06 15.24
CA VAL A 468 9.54 0.84 15.92
C VAL A 468 10.81 1.09 16.73
N LEU A 469 11.10 0.21 17.70
CA LEU A 469 12.40 0.17 18.38
C LEU A 469 13.53 -0.02 17.36
N ASP A 470 14.49 0.91 17.38
CA ASP A 470 15.60 1.03 16.45
C ASP A 470 16.91 1.17 17.24
N ILE A 471 17.93 0.38 16.87
CA ILE A 471 19.29 0.63 17.38
C ILE A 471 19.88 1.80 16.60
N GLU A 472 20.14 2.89 17.32
CA GLU A 472 20.58 4.15 16.74
C GLU A 472 21.82 3.93 15.85
N LYS A 473 21.74 4.43 14.60
CA LYS A 473 22.82 4.36 13.59
C LYS A 473 23.29 2.92 13.32
N GLU A 474 22.40 1.94 13.47
CA GLU A 474 22.68 0.53 13.23
C GLU A 474 23.83 0.00 14.09
N GLY A 475 23.98 0.54 15.31
CA GLY A 475 25.01 0.12 16.25
C GLY A 475 25.00 -1.38 16.53
N LYS A 476 26.19 -1.98 16.69
CA LYS A 476 26.36 -3.43 16.93
C LYS A 476 27.19 -3.75 18.16
N THR A 477 27.67 -2.74 18.88
CA THR A 477 28.51 -2.91 20.07
C THR A 477 27.67 -2.80 21.34
N ASP A 478 28.19 -3.35 22.44
CA ASP A 478 27.59 -3.14 23.76
C ASP A 478 27.51 -1.64 24.05
N GLY A 479 26.37 -1.19 24.57
CA GLY A 479 26.10 0.22 24.83
C GLY A 479 25.53 1.01 23.64
N SER A 480 25.26 0.36 22.50
CA SER A 480 24.58 1.07 21.39
C SER A 480 23.16 1.45 21.81
N ASN A 481 22.81 2.72 21.60
CA ASN A 481 21.58 3.32 22.07
C ASN A 481 20.33 2.77 21.35
N ILE A 482 19.19 2.79 22.04
CA ILE A 482 17.89 2.50 21.45
C ILE A 482 17.06 3.78 21.34
N CYS A 483 16.52 4.03 20.14
CA CYS A 483 15.55 5.07 19.87
C CYS A 483 14.31 4.48 19.19
N GLN A 484 13.31 5.31 18.90
CA GLN A 484 12.30 4.96 17.91
C GLN A 484 12.66 5.56 16.55
N TRP A 485 12.29 4.86 15.47
CA TRP A 485 12.45 5.35 14.11
C TRP A 485 11.34 4.81 13.20
N GLU A 486 11.10 5.48 12.08
CA GLU A 486 10.29 4.98 10.96
C GLU A 486 10.59 3.49 10.67
N ASN A 487 9.53 2.68 10.61
CA ASN A 487 9.65 1.24 10.37
C ASN A 487 10.10 0.95 8.94
N GLY A 488 11.31 0.41 8.80
CA GLY A 488 11.84 -0.13 7.54
C GLY A 488 12.12 -1.63 7.60
N GLU A 489 11.69 -2.32 8.66
CA GLU A 489 12.01 -3.74 8.97
C GLU A 489 13.51 -4.08 8.82
N ARG A 490 14.39 -3.09 9.07
CA ARG A 490 15.84 -3.27 8.97
C ARG A 490 16.34 -4.17 10.09
N GLY A 491 17.51 -4.80 9.91
CA GLY A 491 18.07 -5.69 10.92
C GLY A 491 18.33 -5.02 12.28
N ASN A 492 18.55 -3.71 12.34
CA ASN A 492 18.67 -2.94 13.59
C ASN A 492 17.31 -2.62 14.25
N GLN A 493 16.20 -2.96 13.59
CA GLN A 493 14.81 -2.73 14.02
C GLN A 493 14.05 -4.03 14.32
N THR A 494 14.63 -5.20 14.01
CA THR A 494 13.98 -6.50 14.18
C THR A 494 14.54 -7.29 15.35
N TRP A 495 13.66 -8.04 16.00
CA TRP A 495 13.88 -8.63 17.32
C TRP A 495 13.31 -10.05 17.38
N THR A 496 13.91 -10.89 18.22
CA THR A 496 13.42 -12.22 18.59
C THR A 496 13.15 -12.25 20.10
N PHE A 497 12.12 -12.99 20.51
CA PHE A 497 11.70 -13.10 21.90
C PHE A 497 12.03 -14.51 22.42
N GLU A 498 12.99 -14.60 23.35
CA GLU A 498 13.39 -15.85 23.99
C GLU A 498 12.69 -15.99 25.36
N LEU A 499 11.74 -16.92 25.49
CA LEU A 499 11.00 -17.12 26.74
C LEU A 499 11.92 -17.60 27.87
N VAL A 500 11.81 -16.98 29.05
CA VAL A 500 12.48 -17.37 30.28
C VAL A 500 11.59 -18.37 31.02
N SER A 501 11.85 -19.66 30.85
CA SER A 501 11.07 -20.73 31.48
C SER A 501 11.10 -20.65 33.02
N GLY A 502 9.91 -20.60 33.63
CA GLY A 502 9.70 -20.69 35.08
C GLY A 502 9.28 -22.10 35.51
N THR A 503 9.85 -22.57 36.62
CA THR A 503 9.56 -23.83 37.31
C THR A 503 8.07 -24.09 37.53
N GLY A 504 7.56 -25.19 36.96
CA GLY A 504 6.28 -25.82 37.30
C GLY A 504 6.48 -27.31 37.58
N SER A 505 6.43 -27.66 38.87
CA SER A 505 6.31 -28.98 39.51
C SER A 505 7.12 -30.19 39.00
N GLN A 506 7.92 -30.75 39.91
CA GLN A 506 8.46 -32.10 39.78
C GLN A 506 7.34 -33.13 39.57
N ASN A 507 7.54 -34.02 38.62
CA ASN A 507 7.24 -35.44 38.82
C ASN A 507 8.39 -36.25 38.25
N ASN A 508 9.18 -36.82 39.17
CA ASN A 508 10.08 -37.91 38.90
C ASN A 508 9.26 -39.08 38.34
N ASN A 509 9.58 -39.55 37.13
CA ASN A 509 9.73 -40.98 36.92
C ASN A 509 10.70 -41.28 35.78
N ASN A 510 11.50 -42.29 36.08
CA ASN A 510 12.73 -42.69 35.43
C ASN A 510 12.45 -43.49 34.14
N GLN A 511 13.39 -43.36 33.19
CA GLN A 511 13.73 -44.30 32.11
C GLN A 511 12.63 -44.80 31.14
N SER A 512 12.81 -44.48 29.85
CA SER A 512 13.23 -45.46 28.84
C SER A 512 13.11 -44.87 27.43
N SER A 513 14.22 -44.90 26.70
CA SER A 513 14.34 -44.62 25.27
C SER A 513 13.35 -45.42 24.42
N SER A 514 12.58 -44.76 23.55
CA SER A 514 12.09 -45.35 22.30
C SER A 514 11.78 -44.26 21.26
N ASN A 515 12.20 -44.53 20.02
CA ASN A 515 12.08 -43.68 18.84
C ASN A 515 10.72 -42.98 18.70
N GLN A 516 10.69 -41.66 18.80
CA GLN A 516 9.57 -40.85 18.34
C GLN A 516 9.79 -40.52 16.86
N VAL A 517 9.10 -41.24 15.99
CA VAL A 517 8.95 -40.87 14.57
C VAL A 517 8.23 -39.53 14.53
N ALA A 518 8.83 -38.53 13.88
CA ALA A 518 8.28 -37.21 13.74
C ALA A 518 6.89 -37.29 13.09
N CYS A 519 5.90 -36.77 13.77
CA CYS A 519 4.53 -36.75 13.27
C CYS A 519 4.28 -35.38 12.61
N TRP A 520 3.81 -35.45 11.37
CA TRP A 520 3.82 -34.33 10.42
C TRP A 520 2.87 -33.20 10.82
N SER A 521 1.77 -33.50 11.51
CA SER A 521 0.74 -32.49 11.84
C SER A 521 1.20 -31.45 12.85
N THR A 522 2.23 -31.72 13.64
CA THR A 522 2.76 -30.75 14.62
C THR A 522 3.38 -29.53 13.94
N GLY A 523 3.88 -29.69 12.71
CA GLY A 523 4.37 -28.57 11.88
C GLY A 523 3.26 -27.63 11.40
N LEU A 524 2.00 -28.09 11.47
CA LEU A 524 0.80 -27.34 11.10
C LEU A 524 0.02 -26.84 12.33
N GLY A 525 0.56 -27.04 13.54
CA GLY A 525 -0.06 -26.61 14.80
C GLY A 525 -1.07 -27.60 15.41
N TYR A 526 -1.17 -28.83 14.88
CA TYR A 526 -2.07 -29.86 15.38
C TYR A 526 -1.31 -31.03 16.03
N ASN A 527 -1.82 -31.52 17.15
CA ASN A 527 -1.20 -32.64 17.87
C ASN A 527 -1.24 -33.93 17.04
N CYS A 528 -0.36 -34.87 17.35
CA CYS A 528 -0.45 -36.22 16.83
C CYS A 528 -1.55 -36.99 17.55
N CYS A 529 -2.24 -37.87 16.82
CA CYS A 529 -3.17 -38.77 17.48
C CYS A 529 -2.40 -39.67 18.44
N LYS A 530 -2.87 -39.75 19.69
CA LYS A 530 -2.24 -40.54 20.75
C LYS A 530 -2.49 -42.04 20.56
N SER A 531 -3.53 -42.39 19.81
CA SER A 531 -3.85 -43.76 19.39
C SER A 531 -4.13 -43.82 17.87
N CYS A 532 -4.05 -45.02 17.29
CA CYS A 532 -4.39 -45.24 15.89
C CYS A 532 -5.92 -45.22 15.72
N VAL A 533 -6.48 -44.01 15.61
CA VAL A 533 -7.92 -43.76 15.45
C VAL A 533 -8.37 -43.86 13.99
N ASP A 534 -9.66 -44.08 13.78
CA ASP A 534 -10.24 -44.08 12.44
C ASP A 534 -9.98 -42.76 11.72
N VAL A 535 -9.77 -42.85 10.40
CA VAL A 535 -9.45 -41.69 9.58
C VAL A 535 -10.69 -40.83 9.41
N ALA A 536 -10.65 -39.63 10.00
CA ALA A 536 -11.72 -38.65 9.91
C ALA A 536 -11.60 -37.79 8.63
N TYR A 537 -10.38 -37.56 8.13
CA TYR A 537 -10.14 -36.72 6.96
C TYR A 537 -8.76 -37.02 6.32
N ILE A 538 -8.58 -36.77 5.02
CA ILE A 538 -7.29 -36.93 4.33
C ILE A 538 -7.10 -35.75 3.39
N ASP A 539 -5.93 -35.11 3.45
CA ASP A 539 -5.51 -34.07 2.53
C ASP A 539 -4.09 -34.33 2.00
N ASN A 540 -3.47 -33.29 1.42
CA ASN A 540 -2.13 -33.36 0.86
C ASN A 540 -1.03 -33.50 1.92
N ASP A 541 -1.31 -33.19 3.18
CA ASP A 541 -0.36 -33.25 4.30
C ASP A 541 -0.39 -34.62 4.99
N GLY A 542 -1.57 -35.26 5.09
CA GLY A 542 -1.68 -36.65 5.52
C GLY A 542 -3.07 -37.09 5.99
N LYS A 543 -3.12 -38.20 6.75
CA LYS A 543 -4.36 -38.75 7.30
C LYS A 543 -4.66 -38.13 8.66
N TRP A 544 -5.84 -37.56 8.83
CA TRP A 544 -6.29 -36.91 10.05
C TRP A 544 -7.29 -37.77 10.83
N GLY A 545 -7.22 -37.70 12.15
CA GLY A 545 -8.16 -38.28 13.11
C GLY A 545 -8.69 -37.23 14.08
N VAL A 546 -9.66 -37.60 14.90
CA VAL A 546 -10.21 -36.73 15.95
C VAL A 546 -10.18 -37.45 17.28
N GLU A 547 -9.49 -36.87 18.27
CA GLU A 547 -9.44 -37.37 19.65
C GLU A 547 -9.87 -36.26 20.61
N ASN A 548 -10.78 -36.56 21.54
CA ASN A 548 -11.30 -35.59 22.51
C ASN A 548 -11.79 -34.28 21.86
N ASN A 549 -12.52 -34.39 20.75
CA ASN A 549 -13.02 -33.28 19.94
C ASN A 549 -11.94 -32.34 19.39
N LYS A 550 -10.70 -32.81 19.23
CA LYS A 550 -9.60 -32.06 18.62
C LYS A 550 -9.00 -32.84 17.45
N TRP A 551 -8.71 -32.12 16.37
CA TRP A 551 -8.03 -32.68 15.19
C TRP A 551 -6.60 -33.06 15.50
N CYS A 552 -6.19 -34.22 14.98
CA CYS A 552 -4.85 -34.75 15.15
C CYS A 552 -4.35 -35.45 13.89
N GLY A 553 -3.04 -35.40 13.62
CA GLY A 553 -2.44 -36.15 12.52
C GLY A 553 -2.21 -37.60 12.92
N ILE A 554 -2.69 -38.53 12.10
CA ILE A 554 -2.49 -39.97 12.30
C ILE A 554 -1.06 -40.31 11.83
N PRO A 555 -0.22 -40.87 12.72
CA PRO A 555 1.14 -41.28 12.36
C PRO A 555 1.17 -42.35 11.26
N SER A 556 2.19 -42.33 10.41
CA SER A 556 2.30 -43.23 9.24
C SER A 556 2.45 -44.72 9.59
N ASN A 557 2.79 -45.04 10.84
CA ASN A 557 2.85 -46.42 11.36
C ASN A 557 1.48 -46.95 11.82
N CYS A 558 0.42 -46.15 11.78
CA CYS A 558 -0.94 -46.59 12.06
C CYS A 558 -1.59 -47.22 10.83
N ASN A 559 -1.73 -48.56 10.85
CA ASN A 559 -2.54 -49.29 9.88
C ASN A 559 -3.99 -49.32 10.36
N THR A 560 -4.73 -48.24 10.11
CA THR A 560 -6.17 -48.18 10.40
C THR A 560 -6.96 -48.65 9.19
N ASN A 561 -8.00 -49.45 9.43
CA ASN A 561 -8.81 -50.06 8.38
C ASN A 561 -9.60 -48.98 7.63
N ASN A 562 -9.37 -48.85 6.32
CA ASN A 562 -10.03 -47.91 5.41
C ASN A 562 -11.51 -48.27 5.16
N ASN A 563 -12.38 -48.15 6.16
CA ASN A 563 -13.82 -48.03 5.92
C ASN A 563 -14.26 -46.60 6.21
N ALA A 564 -13.68 -45.64 5.49
CA ALA A 564 -14.07 -44.23 5.58
C ALA A 564 -15.42 -44.00 4.88
N SER A 565 -16.37 -43.49 5.65
CA SER A 565 -17.72 -43.08 5.26
C SER A 565 -17.76 -42.02 4.15
N SER A 566 -18.84 -42.01 3.38
CA SER A 566 -19.02 -41.18 2.18
C SER A 566 -19.24 -39.68 2.41
N CYS A 567 -19.38 -39.23 3.65
CA CYS A 567 -19.52 -37.81 3.98
C CYS A 567 -18.15 -37.12 3.98
N LYS A 568 -17.71 -36.65 2.81
CA LYS A 568 -16.51 -35.80 2.71
C LYS A 568 -16.93 -34.39 3.09
N GLY A 569 -16.56 -33.93 4.29
CA GLY A 569 -16.89 -32.61 4.80
C GLY A 569 -16.52 -31.50 3.81
N ALA A 570 -17.53 -30.94 3.15
CA ALA A 570 -17.35 -29.83 2.25
C ALA A 570 -17.33 -28.51 3.04
N GLN A 571 -16.53 -27.55 2.56
CA GLN A 571 -16.50 -26.17 3.06
C GLN A 571 -16.21 -26.01 4.56
N GLY A 572 -15.56 -27.01 5.18
CA GLY A 572 -15.12 -26.94 6.59
C GLY A 572 -16.16 -27.37 7.63
N TYR A 573 -17.31 -27.91 7.21
CA TYR A 573 -18.35 -28.41 8.11
C TYR A 573 -18.24 -29.93 8.36
N PRO A 574 -18.51 -30.40 9.60
CA PRO A 574 -18.40 -31.82 9.95
C PRO A 574 -19.56 -32.64 9.38
N CYS A 575 -19.42 -33.98 9.36
CA CYS A 575 -20.57 -34.85 9.11
C CYS A 575 -21.53 -34.84 10.30
N CYS A 576 -22.83 -34.93 10.02
CA CYS A 576 -23.84 -35.09 11.05
C CYS A 576 -23.59 -36.37 11.84
N GLN A 577 -23.61 -36.27 13.16
CA GLN A 577 -23.30 -37.40 14.03
C GLN A 577 -24.53 -38.28 14.27
N PHE A 578 -25.74 -37.70 14.21
CA PHE A 578 -26.99 -38.38 14.58
C PHE A 578 -28.22 -37.95 13.75
N SER A 579 -28.20 -36.78 13.13
CA SER A 579 -29.32 -36.18 12.42
C SER A 579 -29.34 -36.60 10.95
N CYS A 580 -30.50 -37.08 10.51
CA CYS A 580 -30.78 -37.44 9.12
C CYS A 580 -31.79 -36.49 8.45
N ASP A 581 -32.26 -35.47 9.17
CA ASP A 581 -33.25 -34.53 8.68
C ASP A 581 -32.62 -33.53 7.72
N VAL A 582 -33.12 -33.48 6.48
CA VAL A 582 -32.53 -32.64 5.43
C VAL A 582 -33.09 -31.22 5.51
N TYR A 583 -32.21 -30.27 5.85
CA TYR A 583 -32.52 -28.84 5.89
C TYR A 583 -32.15 -28.11 4.59
N SER A 584 -31.12 -28.58 3.89
CA SER A 584 -30.69 -28.02 2.61
C SER A 584 -30.02 -29.09 1.74
N THR A 585 -29.92 -28.85 0.43
CA THR A 585 -29.18 -29.71 -0.49
C THR A 585 -28.51 -28.85 -1.56
N ASP A 586 -27.23 -29.10 -1.80
CA ASP A 586 -26.43 -28.41 -2.81
C ASP A 586 -25.52 -29.40 -3.55
N SER A 587 -24.48 -28.89 -4.24
CA SER A 587 -23.51 -29.71 -4.97
C SER A 587 -22.65 -30.59 -4.07
N ASP A 588 -22.56 -30.28 -2.78
CA ASP A 588 -21.73 -31.00 -1.81
C ASP A 588 -22.52 -32.11 -1.08
N GLY A 589 -23.84 -32.01 -1.03
CA GLY A 589 -24.73 -33.09 -0.62
C GLY A 589 -25.96 -32.61 0.16
N LYS A 590 -26.52 -33.50 0.98
CA LYS A 590 -27.66 -33.18 1.86
C LYS A 590 -27.15 -32.70 3.21
N TRP A 591 -27.72 -31.60 3.71
CA TRP A 591 -27.26 -30.91 4.91
C TRP A 591 -28.31 -30.95 6.02
N SER A 592 -27.85 -31.07 7.27
CA SER A 592 -28.66 -30.93 8.49
C SER A 592 -28.05 -29.88 9.43
N VAL A 593 -28.70 -29.65 10.57
CA VAL A 593 -28.21 -28.77 11.63
C VAL A 593 -28.22 -29.52 12.97
N GLU A 594 -27.06 -29.63 13.60
CA GLU A 594 -26.88 -30.22 14.94
C GLU A 594 -26.23 -29.21 15.88
N ASN A 595 -26.77 -29.06 17.10
CA ASN A 595 -26.25 -28.10 18.09
C ASN A 595 -26.09 -26.68 17.51
N ASN A 596 -27.04 -26.23 16.70
CA ASN A 596 -27.04 -24.95 15.97
C ASN A 596 -25.88 -24.77 14.94
N ASN A 597 -25.23 -25.86 14.51
CA ASN A 597 -24.20 -25.82 13.47
C ASN A 597 -24.57 -26.70 12.27
N TRP A 598 -24.21 -26.26 11.07
CA TRP A 598 -24.42 -27.03 9.84
C TRP A 598 -23.53 -28.26 9.79
N CYS A 599 -24.08 -29.37 9.30
CA CYS A 599 -23.36 -30.62 9.10
C CYS A 599 -23.84 -31.33 7.82
N LEU A 600 -22.95 -32.09 7.18
CA LEU A 600 -23.27 -32.87 5.98
C LEU A 600 -23.78 -34.26 6.38
N ILE A 601 -24.93 -34.67 5.85
CA ILE A 601 -25.56 -35.95 6.18
C ILE A 601 -24.76 -37.08 5.55
N ASP A 602 -24.38 -38.05 6.37
CA ASP A 602 -23.77 -39.30 5.93
C ASP A 602 -24.86 -40.31 5.54
N ASN A 603 -25.13 -40.44 4.23
CA ASN A 603 -26.08 -41.41 3.67
C ASN A 603 -25.70 -42.89 3.89
N SER A 604 -24.61 -43.18 4.62
CA SER A 604 -24.30 -44.53 5.08
C SER A 604 -24.77 -44.80 6.52
N LYS A 605 -25.17 -43.74 7.25
CA LYS A 605 -25.68 -43.79 8.63
C LYS A 605 -27.14 -43.30 8.74
N CYS A 606 -27.66 -42.81 7.62
CA CYS A 606 -29.00 -42.34 7.32
C CYS A 606 -29.37 -42.95 5.95
#